data_AF-A0A352CI16-F1
#
_entry.id   AF-A0A352CI16-F1
#
_cell.length_a   1.000
_cell.length_b   1.000
_cell.length_c   1.000
_cell.angle_alpha   90.00
_cell.angle_beta   90.00
_cell.angle_gamma   90.00
#
_symmetry.space_group_name_H-M   'P 1'
#
loop_
_entity.id
_entity.type
_entity.pdbx_description
1 polymer ?
#
loop_
_entity_poly.entity_id
_entity_poly.type
_entity_poly.pdbx_seq_one_letter_code
_entity_poly.pdbx_strand_id
1 'polypeptide(L)'
;VCSENQQDNEIVSWLKANQCEFTLAFMYRSVSCDIKPLFAKKSYDLICFFTPSGIRSLFDSFPGFVQKELVIGAFGSNTIRAVEEHGLQL
;
A
#
# COMPACT_ATOMS: atom_id res chain seq x y z
N VAL A 1 -18.04 4.82 5.96
CA VAL A 1 -17.01 4.20 5.09
C VAL A 1 -17.10 2.70 5.16
N CYS A 2 -16.75 2.01 4.08
CA CYS A 2 -16.89 0.56 3.98
C CYS A 2 -15.58 -0.21 4.24
N SER A 3 -14.44 0.50 4.31
CA SER A 3 -13.12 -0.05 4.62
C SER A 3 -12.60 0.49 5.97
N GLU A 4 -11.88 -0.34 6.70
CA GLU A 4 -11.24 0.02 7.98
C GLU A 4 -10.17 1.12 7.83
N ASN A 5 -9.64 1.33 6.63
CA ASN A 5 -8.57 2.30 6.37
C ASN A 5 -9.08 3.72 6.05
N GLN A 6 -10.39 3.94 6.04
CA GLN A 6 -10.99 5.23 5.63
C GLN A 6 -11.74 5.92 6.77
N GLN A 7 -11.36 5.65 8.02
CA GLN A 7 -12.09 6.14 9.20
C GLN A 7 -12.11 7.67 9.32
N ASP A 8 -11.10 8.35 8.76
CA ASP A 8 -10.94 9.81 8.85
C ASP A 8 -11.22 10.49 7.51
N ASN A 9 -12.35 10.16 6.89
CA ASN A 9 -12.80 10.87 5.70
C ASN A 9 -13.61 12.14 6.07
N GLU A 10 -13.80 13.02 5.09
CA GLU A 10 -14.50 14.31 5.29
C GLU A 10 -15.89 14.14 5.90
N ILE A 11 -16.64 13.12 5.46
CA ILE A 11 -18.01 12.85 5.94
C ILE A 11 -17.99 12.47 7.43
N VAL A 12 -17.12 11.54 7.84
CA VAL A 12 -17.01 11.10 9.23
C VAL A 12 -16.55 12.25 10.12
N SER A 13 -15.58 13.05 9.65
CA SER A 13 -15.11 14.24 10.35
C SER A 13 -16.22 15.27 10.53
N TRP A 14 -17.05 15.48 9.50
CA TRP A 14 -18.19 16.39 9.57
C TRP A 14 -19.25 15.91 10.56
N LEU A 15 -19.61 14.63 10.55
CA LEU A 15 -20.58 14.05 11.50
C LEU A 15 -20.10 14.19 12.94
N LYS A 16 -18.81 13.95 13.21
CA LYS A 16 -18.18 14.17 14.52
C LYS A 16 -18.27 15.64 14.95
N ALA A 17 -17.93 16.57 14.04
CA ALA A 17 -17.95 18.01 14.32
C ALA A 17 -19.35 18.54 14.64
N ASN A 18 -20.39 17.91 14.12
CA ASN A 18 -21.80 18.27 14.34
C ASN A 18 -22.51 17.38 15.37
N GLN A 19 -21.76 16.60 16.16
CA GLN A 19 -22.30 15.75 17.24
C GLN A 19 -23.41 14.79 16.78
N CYS A 20 -23.35 14.36 15.52
CA CYS A 20 -24.28 13.36 15.01
C CYS A 20 -23.93 11.98 15.57
N GLU A 21 -24.94 11.23 16.01
CA GLU A 21 -24.75 9.82 16.41
C GLU A 21 -24.69 8.94 15.16
N PHE A 22 -23.64 8.14 15.03
CA PHE A 22 -23.48 7.18 13.94
C PHE A 22 -22.59 6.01 14.36
N THR A 23 -22.70 4.90 13.64
CA THR A 23 -21.83 3.73 13.81
C THR A 23 -21.14 3.41 12.49
N LEU A 24 -19.84 3.09 12.55
CA LEU A 24 -19.09 2.64 11.39
C LEU A 24 -19.31 1.14 11.16
N ALA A 25 -19.72 0.77 9.96
CA ALA A 25 -19.85 -0.63 9.53
C ALA A 25 -18.79 -0.94 8.47
N PHE A 26 -17.69 -1.59 8.88
CA PHE A 26 -16.67 -2.04 7.95
C PHE A 26 -17.16 -3.28 7.20
N MET A 27 -17.20 -3.19 5.86
CA MET A 27 -17.69 -4.26 4.98
C MET A 27 -16.55 -5.10 4.42
N TYR A 28 -15.35 -4.53 4.32
CA TYR A 28 -14.17 -5.24 3.82
C TYR A 28 -12.88 -4.70 4.44
N ARG A 29 -11.81 -5.49 4.31
CA ARG A 29 -10.45 -5.13 4.70
C ARG A 29 -9.56 -5.14 3.49
N SER A 30 -8.72 -4.13 3.36
CA SER A 30 -7.67 -4.11 2.35
C SER A 30 -6.50 -4.96 2.85
N VAL A 31 -6.21 -6.04 2.16
CA VAL A 31 -5.09 -6.94 2.46
C VAL A 31 -4.09 -6.93 1.32
N SER A 32 -2.83 -7.20 1.64
CA SER A 32 -1.78 -7.41 0.63
C SER A 32 -2.15 -8.61 -0.25
N CYS A 33 -1.93 -8.46 -1.56
CA CYS A 33 -2.14 -9.55 -2.51
C CYS A 33 -0.91 -10.45 -2.51
N ASP A 34 -1.11 -11.78 -2.51
CA ASP A 34 0.01 -12.70 -2.67
C ASP A 34 0.55 -12.66 -4.10
N ILE A 35 1.72 -12.04 -4.26
CA ILE A 35 2.40 -11.89 -5.55
C ILE A 35 3.50 -12.93 -5.79
N LYS A 36 3.71 -13.89 -4.87
CA LYS A 36 4.69 -14.98 -5.05
C LYS A 36 4.53 -15.73 -6.38
N PRO A 37 3.30 -16.07 -6.84
CA PRO A 37 3.11 -16.76 -8.11
C PRO A 37 3.56 -15.95 -9.34
N LEU A 38 3.63 -14.62 -9.23
CA LEU A 38 4.01 -13.72 -10.32
C LEU A 38 5.51 -13.75 -10.57
N PHE A 39 6.31 -13.84 -9.50
CA PHE A 39 7.78 -13.95 -9.56
C PHE A 39 8.27 -15.38 -9.80
N ALA A 40 7.48 -16.39 -9.42
CA ALA A 40 7.84 -17.79 -9.66
C ALA A 40 7.92 -18.15 -11.16
N LYS A 41 7.24 -17.39 -12.02
CA LYS A 41 7.12 -17.70 -13.45
C LYS A 41 8.15 -17.01 -14.33
N LYS A 42 8.73 -15.89 -13.90
CA LYS A 42 9.70 -15.10 -14.67
C LYS A 42 10.38 -14.03 -13.82
N SER A 43 11.57 -13.60 -14.25
CA SER A 43 12.24 -12.40 -13.75
C SER A 43 11.64 -11.14 -14.36
N TYR A 44 11.82 -10.01 -13.66
CA TYR A 44 11.45 -8.68 -14.11
C TYR A 44 12.69 -7.80 -14.03
N ASP A 45 12.81 -6.84 -14.95
CA ASP A 45 13.88 -5.84 -14.95
C ASP A 45 13.43 -4.53 -14.30
N LEU A 46 12.11 -4.28 -14.24
CA LEU A 46 11.49 -3.06 -13.70
C LEU A 46 10.21 -3.39 -12.93
N ILE A 47 10.02 -2.74 -11.78
CA ILE A 47 8.75 -2.72 -11.03
C ILE A 47 8.35 -1.28 -10.74
N CYS A 48 7.10 -0.92 -11.06
CA CYS A 48 6.55 0.41 -10.78
C CYS A 48 5.52 0.37 -9.66
N PHE A 49 5.74 1.14 -8.60
CA PHE A 49 4.83 1.31 -7.48
C PHE A 49 3.99 2.57 -7.63
N PHE A 50 2.68 2.45 -7.41
CA PHE A 50 1.75 3.57 -7.48
C PHE A 50 1.30 4.07 -6.10
N THR A 51 1.46 3.25 -5.07
CA THR A 51 1.07 3.55 -3.69
C THR A 51 2.05 2.91 -2.70
N PRO A 52 2.20 3.46 -1.48
CA PRO A 52 2.99 2.85 -0.41
C PRO A 52 2.59 1.40 -0.09
N SER A 53 1.29 1.09 -0.21
CA SER A 53 0.78 -0.27 0.02
C SER A 53 1.33 -1.30 -0.96
N GLY A 54 1.74 -0.89 -2.16
CA GLY A 54 2.41 -1.77 -3.11
C GLY A 54 3.77 -2.24 -2.61
N ILE A 55 4.57 -1.33 -2.02
CA ILE A 55 5.87 -1.65 -1.41
C ILE A 55 5.64 -2.59 -0.24
N ARG A 56 4.66 -2.30 0.62
CA ARG A 56 4.30 -3.20 1.73
C ARG A 56 3.95 -4.61 1.23
N SER A 57 3.12 -4.72 0.19
CA SER A 57 2.72 -6.00 -0.38
C SER A 57 3.91 -6.80 -0.94
N LEU A 58 4.96 -6.13 -1.43
CA LEU A 58 6.20 -6.77 -1.85
C LEU A 58 6.90 -7.43 -0.66
N PHE A 59 7.12 -6.69 0.43
CA PHE A 59 7.81 -7.21 1.61
C PHE A 59 6.98 -8.22 2.42
N ASP A 60 5.64 -8.07 2.43
CA ASP A 60 4.76 -9.09 3.02
C ASP A 60 4.89 -10.43 2.28
N SER A 61 5.06 -10.39 0.95
CA SER A 61 5.26 -11.58 0.12
C SER A 61 6.69 -12.09 0.15
N PHE A 62 7.67 -11.19 0.27
CA PHE A 62 9.10 -11.45 0.23
C PHE A 62 9.84 -10.63 1.31
N PRO A 63 9.82 -11.07 2.58
CA PRO A 63 10.41 -10.30 3.68
C PRO A 63 11.91 -10.00 3.53
N GLY A 64 12.62 -10.83 2.77
CA GLY A 64 14.05 -10.66 2.45
C GLY A 64 14.31 -10.16 1.03
N PHE A 65 13.39 -9.40 0.44
CA PHE A 65 13.55 -8.86 -0.91
C PHE A 65 14.83 -8.01 -1.00
N VAL A 66 15.60 -8.20 -2.08
CA VAL A 66 16.82 -7.43 -2.39
C VAL A 66 16.75 -7.00 -3.84
N GLN A 67 16.88 -5.69 -4.09
CA GLN A 67 16.73 -5.06 -5.40
C GLN A 67 17.72 -5.55 -6.46
N LYS A 68 19.03 -5.56 -6.15
CA LYS A 68 20.11 -5.88 -7.10
C LYS A 68 19.99 -5.02 -8.37
N GLU A 69 19.94 -5.63 -9.56
CA GLU A 69 19.83 -4.97 -10.87
C GLU A 69 18.39 -4.56 -11.22
N LEU A 70 17.40 -4.90 -10.38
CA LEU A 70 16.01 -4.53 -10.63
C LEU A 70 15.83 -3.01 -10.49
N VAL A 71 15.26 -2.38 -11.51
CA VAL A 71 14.90 -0.97 -11.48
C VAL A 71 13.55 -0.80 -10.75
N ILE A 72 13.42 0.25 -9.94
CA ILE A 72 12.19 0.56 -9.23
C ILE A 72 11.68 1.94 -9.67
N GLY A 73 10.46 1.99 -10.18
CA GLY A 73 9.72 3.23 -10.36
C GLY A 73 8.76 3.47 -9.20
N ALA A 74 8.56 4.72 -8.82
CA ALA A 74 7.55 5.11 -7.84
C ALA A 74 6.79 6.35 -8.28
N PHE A 75 5.47 6.33 -8.10
CA PHE A 75 4.59 7.47 -8.40
C PHE A 75 4.19 8.22 -7.13
N GLY A 76 4.60 9.48 -7.03
CA GLY A 76 4.25 10.40 -5.93
C GLY A 76 5.21 10.33 -4.73
N SER A 77 5.33 11.45 -4.01
CA SER A 77 6.27 11.63 -2.90
C SER A 77 6.10 10.60 -1.77
N ASN A 78 4.86 10.26 -1.43
CA ASN A 78 4.58 9.25 -0.39
C ASN A 78 5.09 7.86 -0.78
N THR A 79 4.95 7.49 -2.06
CA THR A 79 5.41 6.20 -2.57
C THR A 79 6.93 6.17 -2.67
N ILE A 80 7.55 7.25 -3.15
CA ILE A 80 9.01 7.42 -3.18
C ILE A 80 9.60 7.25 -1.78
N ARG A 81 9.04 7.95 -0.79
CA ARG A 81 9.47 7.84 0.59
C ARG A 81 9.33 6.41 1.13
N ALA A 82 8.24 5.72 0.82
CA ALA A 82 8.05 4.33 1.24
C ALA A 82 9.10 3.39 0.62
N VAL A 83 9.54 3.63 -0.61
CA VAL A 83 10.64 2.90 -1.25
C VAL A 83 11.95 3.14 -0.47
N GLU A 84 12.28 4.41 -0.20
CA GLU A 84 13.50 4.79 0.54
C GLU A 84 13.52 4.24 1.97
N GLU A 85 12.39 4.28 2.68
CA GLU A 85 12.25 3.76 4.06
C GLU A 85 12.48 2.25 4.14
N HIS A 86 12.28 1.51 3.04
CA HIS A 86 12.59 0.08 2.95
C HIS A 86 14.01 -0.18 2.40
N GLY A 87 14.84 0.85 2.27
CA GLY A 87 16.22 0.74 1.80
C GLY A 87 16.37 0.45 0.31
N LEU A 88 15.33 0.71 -0.47
CA LEU A 88 15.33 0.53 -1.92
C LEU A 88 15.70 1.86 -2.62
N GLN A 89 16.17 1.76 -3.87
CA GLN A 89 16.60 2.89 -4.69
C GLN A 89 15.76 2.99 -5.96
N LEU A 90 15.46 4.21 -6.40
CA LEU A 90 14.74 4.51 -7.64
C LEU A 90 15.68 4.65 -8.83
#